data_AF-A0A7S1LKD7-F1
#
_entry.id   AF-A0A7S1LKD7-F1
#
_cell.length_a   1.000
_cell.length_b   1.000
_cell.length_c   1.000
_cell.angle_alpha   90.00
_cell.angle_beta   90.00
_cell.angle_gamma   90.00
#
_symmetry.space_group_name_H-M   'P 1'
#
loop_
_entity.id
_entity.type
_entity.pdbx_description
1 polymer ?
#
loop_
_entity_poly.entity_id
_entity_poly.type
_entity_poly.pdbx_seq_one_letter_code
_entity_poly.pdbx_strand_id
1 'polypeptide(L)'
;KRDETKRATAAAAKIEAAIGDTNKQIASLDSAIASAQGKHAATTKEIARLNAEIEELTGKLAERGDACDIESPSKTKAHVSSMQERLSMANKRLGAAQADLKTTKQVIDALKKRIAAQTTLLADLAKQQAAADEALEKAKAHEEKTKETLAAKLAAEQKARELKEADLADATARFEKEKETVAELERRLARLKDPDADDESVEAAKATVDAAKAKLEEANATLDALRDERDKHAMRLAELHRTETDGNRE
;
A
#
# COMPACT_ATOMS: atom_id res chain seq x y z
N LYS A 1 125.94 50.86 93.03
CA LYS A 1 125.56 52.12 92.33
C LYS A 1 125.45 51.98 90.81
N ARG A 2 126.53 51.83 90.00
CA ARG A 2 126.41 51.71 88.52
C ARG A 2 125.64 50.46 88.03
N ASP A 3 125.75 49.33 88.74
CA ASP A 3 125.02 48.10 88.39
C ASP A 3 123.54 48.12 88.78
N GLU A 4 123.16 48.85 89.82
CA GLU A 4 121.74 48.99 90.23
C GLU A 4 120.96 49.87 89.28
N THR A 5 121.57 50.96 88.78
CA THR A 5 120.93 51.81 87.76
C THR A 5 120.73 51.04 86.46
N LYS A 6 121.74 50.27 86.00
CA LYS A 6 121.58 49.40 84.83
C LYS A 6 120.49 48.34 85.01
N ARG A 7 120.38 47.73 86.20
CA ARG A 7 119.29 46.78 86.51
C ARG A 7 117.91 47.44 86.54
N ALA A 8 117.80 48.65 87.10
CA ALA A 8 116.56 49.41 87.13
C ALA A 8 116.11 49.85 85.72
N THR A 9 117.02 50.36 84.89
CA THR A 9 116.72 50.71 83.49
C THR A 9 116.33 49.48 82.67
N ALA A 10 117.00 48.34 82.89
CA ALA A 10 116.62 47.08 82.23
C ALA A 10 115.26 46.54 82.70
N ALA A 11 114.91 46.71 83.97
CA ALA A 11 113.59 46.37 84.50
C ALA A 11 112.50 47.29 83.95
N ALA A 12 112.75 48.59 83.87
CA ALA A 12 111.83 49.56 83.26
C ALA A 12 111.59 49.26 81.78
N ALA A 13 112.64 48.97 81.00
CA ALA A 13 112.50 48.58 79.59
C ALA A 13 111.71 47.27 79.41
N LYS A 14 111.85 46.31 80.33
CA LYS A 14 111.02 45.09 80.33
C LYS A 14 109.55 45.37 80.64
N ILE A 15 109.28 46.27 81.58
CA ILE A 15 107.92 46.70 81.92
C ILE A 15 107.28 47.45 80.75
N GLU A 16 108.00 48.39 80.12
CA GLU A 16 107.54 49.10 78.93
C GLU A 16 107.25 48.15 77.77
N ALA A 17 108.11 47.15 77.56
CA ALA A 17 107.86 46.10 76.57
C ALA A 17 106.60 45.28 76.91
N ALA A 18 106.44 44.88 78.17
CA ALA A 18 105.26 44.14 78.63
C ALA A 18 103.95 44.96 78.50
N ILE A 19 104.00 46.26 78.81
CA ILE A 19 102.89 47.20 78.59
C ILE A 19 102.58 47.33 77.10
N GLY A 20 103.62 47.47 76.26
CA GLY A 20 103.47 47.52 74.81
C GLY A 20 102.81 46.27 74.24
N ASP A 21 103.20 45.08 74.71
CA ASP A 21 102.61 43.82 74.29
C ASP A 21 101.17 43.65 74.82
N THR A 22 100.91 44.07 76.05
CA THR A 22 99.56 44.09 76.63
C THR A 22 98.63 45.01 75.82
N ASN A 23 99.10 46.20 75.43
CA ASN A 23 98.32 47.12 74.60
C ASN A 23 98.03 46.55 73.21
N LYS A 24 98.98 45.85 72.60
CA LYS A 24 98.73 45.12 71.34
C LYS A 24 97.69 44.01 71.52
N GLN A 25 97.73 43.28 72.64
CA GLN A 25 96.72 42.27 72.97
C GLN A 25 95.34 42.90 73.18
N ILE A 26 95.24 44.01 73.90
CA ILE A 26 93.98 44.76 74.08
C ILE A 26 93.42 45.20 72.73
N ALA A 27 94.23 45.84 71.87
CA ALA A 27 93.78 46.26 70.55
C ALA A 27 93.32 45.07 69.67
N SER A 28 93.99 43.92 69.79
CA SER A 28 93.59 42.68 69.12
C SER A 28 92.26 42.13 69.66
N LEU A 29 92.05 42.17 70.98
CA LEU A 29 90.81 41.76 71.63
C LEU A 29 89.66 42.71 71.28
N ASP A 30 89.87 44.03 71.26
CA ASP A 30 88.86 45.01 70.85
C ASP A 30 88.42 44.77 69.40
N SER A 31 89.37 44.48 68.52
CA SER A 31 89.08 44.12 67.12
C SER A 31 88.28 42.82 67.04
N ALA A 32 88.62 41.81 67.85
CA ALA A 32 87.89 40.54 67.91
C ALA A 32 86.47 40.71 68.47
N ILE A 33 86.28 41.56 69.49
CA ILE A 33 84.99 41.89 70.08
C ILE A 33 84.13 42.65 69.07
N ALA A 34 84.67 43.66 68.39
CA ALA A 34 83.95 44.38 67.34
C ALA A 34 83.51 43.45 66.20
N SER A 35 84.39 42.52 65.79
CA SER A 35 84.05 41.49 64.80
C SER A 35 82.94 40.56 65.29
N ALA A 36 83.00 40.11 66.55
CA ALA A 36 82.00 39.25 67.15
C ALA A 36 80.64 39.96 67.29
N GLN A 37 80.62 41.23 67.68
CA GLN A 37 79.41 42.07 67.73
C GLN A 37 78.79 42.25 66.34
N GLY A 38 79.62 42.44 65.31
CA GLY A 38 79.15 42.48 63.91
C GLY A 38 78.48 41.16 63.49
N LYS A 39 79.09 40.03 63.80
CA LYS A 39 78.52 38.69 63.53
C LYS A 39 77.24 38.44 64.32
N HIS A 40 77.18 38.86 65.58
CA HIS A 40 75.99 38.75 66.41
C HIS A 40 74.82 39.56 65.81
N ALA A 41 75.06 40.82 65.44
CA ALA A 41 74.05 41.66 64.81
C ALA A 41 73.52 41.08 63.48
N ALA A 42 74.41 40.50 62.66
CA ALA A 42 73.99 39.82 61.43
C ALA A 42 73.12 38.59 61.72
N THR A 43 73.49 37.79 62.73
CA THR A 43 72.72 36.60 63.14
C THR A 43 71.35 36.98 63.67
N THR A 44 71.24 38.04 64.48
CA THR A 44 69.96 38.57 64.98
C THR A 44 69.02 38.97 63.84
N LYS A 45 69.54 39.61 62.78
CA LYS A 45 68.74 39.97 61.59
C LYS A 45 68.25 38.73 60.85
N GLU A 46 69.07 37.70 60.72
CA GLU A 46 68.68 36.47 60.04
C GLU A 46 67.61 35.70 60.81
N ILE A 47 67.71 35.64 62.14
CA ILE A 47 66.66 35.05 63.00
C ILE A 47 65.32 35.78 62.81
N ALA A 48 65.33 37.11 62.77
CA ALA A 48 64.11 37.88 62.53
C ALA A 48 63.50 37.60 61.15
N ARG A 49 64.33 37.46 60.11
CA ARG A 49 63.90 37.09 58.76
C ARG A 49 63.23 35.71 58.72
N LEU A 50 63.86 34.71 59.35
CA LEU A 50 63.34 33.34 59.40
C LEU A 50 62.03 33.25 60.19
N ASN A 51 61.88 34.00 61.28
CA ASN A 51 60.61 34.02 62.03
C ASN A 51 59.45 34.59 61.20
N ALA A 52 59.70 35.66 60.43
CA ALA A 52 58.69 36.21 59.52
C ALA A 52 58.30 35.21 58.42
N GLU A 53 59.27 34.47 57.87
CA GLU A 53 59.03 33.42 56.88
C GLU A 53 58.22 32.25 57.46
N ILE A 54 58.48 31.87 58.72
CA ILE A 54 57.69 30.85 59.43
C ILE A 54 56.25 31.31 59.64
N GLU A 55 56.03 32.57 60.06
CA GLU A 55 54.68 33.12 60.23
C GLU A 55 53.91 33.14 58.90
N GLU A 56 54.56 33.56 57.80
CA GLU A 56 53.97 33.56 56.47
C GLU A 56 53.60 32.14 56.01
N LEU A 57 54.50 31.17 56.18
CA LEU A 57 54.25 29.78 55.82
C LEU A 57 53.14 29.16 56.69
N THR A 58 53.08 29.52 57.97
CA THR A 58 52.03 29.09 58.89
C THR A 58 50.67 29.65 58.46
N GLY A 59 50.62 30.93 58.08
CA GLY A 59 49.41 31.56 57.52
C GLY A 59 48.95 30.88 56.23
N LYS A 60 49.87 30.66 55.28
CA LYS A 60 49.57 29.92 54.04
C LYS A 60 49.10 28.48 54.29
N LEU A 61 49.64 27.81 55.31
CA LEU A 61 49.23 26.46 55.68
C LEU A 61 47.82 26.47 56.31
N ALA A 62 47.50 27.47 57.14
CA ALA A 62 46.17 27.64 57.72
C ALA A 62 45.12 27.94 56.64
N GLU A 63 45.40 28.86 55.71
CA GLU A 63 44.53 29.14 54.56
C GLU A 63 44.28 27.90 53.71
N ARG A 64 45.31 27.07 53.53
CA ARG A 64 45.20 25.81 52.78
C ARG A 64 44.48 24.72 53.58
N GLY A 65 44.55 24.75 54.91
CA GLY A 65 43.82 23.88 55.82
C GLY A 65 42.32 24.18 55.82
N ASP A 66 41.94 25.46 55.81
CA ASP A 66 40.54 25.90 55.69
C ASP A 66 39.99 25.68 54.27
N ALA A 67 40.85 25.76 53.24
CA ALA A 67 40.50 25.35 51.87
C ALA A 67 40.42 23.82 51.68
N CYS A 68 40.79 23.03 52.70
CA CYS A 68 40.64 21.58 52.70
C CYS A 68 39.30 21.15 53.32
N ASP A 69 38.24 21.89 53.01
CA ASP A 69 36.94 21.27 52.77
C ASP A 69 37.09 20.40 51.52
N ILE A 70 37.71 19.23 51.67
CA ILE A 70 37.53 18.12 50.74
C ILE A 70 36.02 18.01 50.61
N GLU A 71 35.47 18.31 49.44
CA GLU A 71 34.08 18.05 49.07
C GLU A 71 33.60 16.82 49.83
N SER A 72 32.80 17.03 50.88
CA SER A 72 32.61 16.01 51.92
C SER A 72 32.33 14.65 51.27
N PRO A 73 33.02 13.55 51.60
CA PRO A 73 32.83 12.24 50.97
C PRO A 73 31.37 11.78 50.86
N SER A 74 30.50 12.31 51.73
CA SER A 74 29.04 12.16 51.68
C SER A 74 28.39 12.77 50.43
N LYS A 75 28.78 13.96 49.98
CA LYS A 75 28.27 14.61 48.75
C LYS A 75 28.68 13.85 47.50
N THR A 76 29.95 13.42 47.41
CA THR A 76 30.45 12.59 46.30
C THR A 76 29.71 11.25 46.25
N LYS A 77 29.51 10.59 47.40
CA LYS A 77 28.75 9.32 47.50
C LYS A 77 27.30 9.49 47.08
N ALA A 78 26.65 10.58 47.48
CA ALA A 78 25.27 10.89 47.06
C ALA A 78 25.18 11.13 45.55
N HIS A 79 26.15 11.85 44.97
CA HIS A 79 26.20 12.09 43.53
C HIS A 79 26.40 10.79 42.73
N VAL A 80 27.33 9.93 43.16
CA VAL A 80 27.55 8.61 42.56
C VAL A 80 26.29 7.75 42.64
N SER A 81 25.61 7.73 43.79
CA SER A 81 24.37 6.96 43.97
C SER A 81 23.27 7.46 43.02
N SER A 82 23.12 8.78 42.88
CA SER A 82 22.17 9.38 41.93
C SER A 82 22.52 9.04 40.47
N MET A 83 23.80 9.07 40.11
CA MET A 83 24.24 8.67 38.77
C MET A 83 23.97 7.19 38.51
N GLN A 84 24.17 6.30 39.49
CA GLN A 84 23.84 4.87 39.38
C GLN A 84 22.35 4.63 39.18
N GLU A 85 21.48 5.35 39.91
CA GLU A 85 20.03 5.28 39.69
C GLU A 85 19.63 5.76 38.30
N ARG A 86 20.19 6.90 37.85
CA ARG A 86 19.96 7.42 36.50
C ARG A 86 20.43 6.44 35.43
N LEU A 87 21.58 5.80 35.61
CA LEU A 87 22.11 4.78 34.71
C LEU A 87 21.19 3.55 34.68
N SER A 88 20.71 3.09 35.84
CA SER A 88 19.77 1.97 35.95
C SER A 88 18.45 2.26 35.22
N MET A 89 17.90 3.46 35.39
CA MET A 89 16.70 3.89 34.66
C MET A 89 16.95 4.00 33.15
N ALA A 90 18.09 4.55 32.74
CA ALA A 90 18.45 4.65 31.33
C ALA A 90 18.57 3.26 30.68
N ASN A 91 19.18 2.29 31.37
CA ASN A 91 19.29 0.91 30.88
C ASN A 91 17.91 0.24 30.75
N LYS A 92 17.00 0.45 31.71
CA LYS A 92 15.61 -0.05 31.61
C LYS A 92 14.89 0.55 30.39
N ARG A 93 15.02 1.86 30.17
CA ARG A 93 14.44 2.55 29.00
C ARG A 93 15.03 2.04 27.69
N LEU A 94 16.34 1.81 27.64
CA LEU A 94 17.01 1.23 26.47
C LEU A 94 16.47 -0.18 26.15
N GLY A 95 16.31 -1.03 27.16
CA GLY A 95 15.73 -2.36 26.99
C GLY A 95 14.29 -2.33 26.45
N ALA A 96 13.45 -1.43 26.98
CA ALA A 96 12.10 -1.23 26.47
C ALA A 96 12.10 -0.78 25.00
N ALA A 97 12.91 0.23 24.66
CA ALA A 97 13.04 0.72 23.29
C ALA A 97 13.55 -0.36 22.31
N GLN A 98 14.44 -1.25 22.76
CA GLN A 98 14.91 -2.39 21.96
C GLN A 98 13.80 -3.41 21.69
N ALA A 99 12.93 -3.67 22.68
CA ALA A 99 11.77 -4.54 22.53
C ALA A 99 10.73 -3.94 21.57
N ASP A 100 10.47 -2.65 21.68
CA ASP A 100 9.58 -1.92 20.76
C ASP A 100 10.12 -1.97 19.34
N LEU A 101 11.42 -1.70 19.13
CA LEU A 101 12.08 -1.77 17.82
C LEU A 101 11.94 -3.17 17.20
N LYS A 102 12.09 -4.23 18.00
CA LYS A 102 11.90 -5.62 17.53
C LYS A 102 10.45 -5.85 17.08
N THR A 103 9.48 -5.38 17.85
CA THR A 103 8.05 -5.49 17.53
C THR A 103 7.71 -4.71 16.25
N THR A 104 8.20 -3.47 16.12
CA THR A 104 8.01 -2.65 14.92
C THR A 104 8.56 -3.34 13.67
N LYS A 105 9.74 -3.98 13.74
CA LYS A 105 10.31 -4.74 12.62
C LYS A 105 9.39 -5.89 12.19
N GLN A 106 8.86 -6.64 13.15
CA GLN A 106 7.93 -7.75 12.87
C GLN A 106 6.64 -7.25 12.20
N VAL A 107 6.09 -6.11 12.65
CA VAL A 107 4.91 -5.49 12.04
C VAL A 107 5.22 -5.04 10.60
N ILE A 108 6.37 -4.42 10.36
CA ILE A 108 6.80 -4.03 9.01
C ILE A 108 6.88 -5.24 8.08
N ASP A 109 7.48 -6.35 8.52
CA ASP A 109 7.59 -7.56 7.71
C ASP A 109 6.22 -8.19 7.41
N ALA A 110 5.31 -8.17 8.38
CA ALA A 110 3.93 -8.63 8.19
C ALA A 110 3.18 -7.73 7.17
N LEU A 111 3.34 -6.41 7.28
CA LEU A 111 2.74 -5.45 6.34
C LEU A 111 3.30 -5.64 4.92
N LYS A 112 4.61 -5.85 4.75
CA LYS A 112 5.20 -6.15 3.44
C LYS A 112 4.59 -7.39 2.80
N LYS A 113 4.40 -8.47 3.57
CA LYS A 113 3.73 -9.69 3.10
C LYS A 113 2.29 -9.41 2.68
N ARG A 114 1.55 -8.64 3.48
CA ARG A 114 0.16 -8.27 3.16
C ARG A 114 0.07 -7.42 1.89
N ILE A 115 0.97 -6.46 1.70
CA ILE A 115 1.05 -5.64 0.48
C ILE A 115 1.29 -6.53 -0.73
N ALA A 116 2.27 -7.45 -0.68
CA ALA A 116 2.54 -8.36 -1.79
C ALA A 116 1.34 -9.25 -2.15
N ALA A 117 0.62 -9.75 -1.15
CA ALA A 117 -0.61 -10.51 -1.37
C ALA A 117 -1.71 -9.67 -2.03
N GLN A 118 -1.89 -8.42 -1.57
CA GLN A 118 -2.87 -7.48 -2.17
C GLN A 118 -2.50 -7.11 -3.60
N THR A 119 -1.22 -6.91 -3.91
CA THR A 119 -0.76 -6.68 -5.30
C THR A 119 -1.12 -7.84 -6.21
N THR A 120 -0.96 -9.07 -5.73
CA THR A 120 -1.32 -10.28 -6.49
C THR A 120 -2.83 -10.35 -6.72
N LEU A 121 -3.64 -10.12 -5.68
CA LEU A 121 -5.10 -10.09 -5.77
C LEU A 121 -5.59 -9.06 -6.80
N LEU A 122 -5.01 -7.86 -6.81
CA LEU A 122 -5.36 -6.81 -7.77
C LEU A 122 -5.03 -7.22 -9.21
N ALA A 123 -3.89 -7.90 -9.43
CA ALA A 123 -3.52 -8.40 -10.74
C ALA A 123 -4.49 -9.49 -11.24
N ASP A 124 -4.96 -10.37 -10.34
CA ASP A 124 -5.93 -11.40 -10.69
C ASP A 124 -7.32 -10.82 -10.97
N LEU A 125 -7.77 -9.82 -10.19
CA LEU A 125 -9.01 -9.10 -10.46
C LEU A 125 -8.99 -8.38 -11.81
N ALA A 126 -7.86 -7.76 -12.17
CA ALA A 126 -7.71 -7.12 -13.48
C ALA A 126 -7.83 -8.13 -14.64
N LYS A 127 -7.28 -9.34 -14.49
CA LYS A 127 -7.44 -10.42 -15.48
C LYS A 127 -8.88 -10.89 -15.57
N GLN A 128 -9.57 -11.05 -14.43
CA GLN A 128 -10.98 -11.45 -14.39
C GLN A 128 -11.87 -10.40 -15.06
N GLN A 129 -11.60 -9.12 -14.84
CA GLN A 129 -12.32 -8.03 -15.49
C GLN A 129 -12.14 -8.07 -17.02
N ALA A 130 -10.91 -8.20 -17.51
CA ALA A 130 -10.65 -8.31 -18.94
C ALA A 130 -11.36 -9.51 -19.59
N ALA A 131 -11.40 -10.66 -18.90
CA ALA A 131 -12.11 -11.85 -19.37
C ALA A 131 -13.63 -11.65 -19.38
N ALA A 132 -14.18 -10.95 -18.39
CA ALA A 132 -15.60 -10.61 -18.32
C ALA A 132 -16.01 -9.64 -19.45
N ASP A 133 -15.18 -8.63 -19.72
CA ASP A 133 -15.40 -7.68 -20.83
C ASP A 133 -15.38 -8.41 -22.19
N GLU A 134 -14.42 -9.33 -22.41
CA GLU A 134 -14.37 -10.14 -23.63
C GLU A 134 -15.61 -11.05 -23.78
N ALA A 135 -16.06 -11.66 -22.67
CA ALA A 135 -17.25 -12.51 -22.68
C ALA A 135 -18.52 -11.70 -22.99
N LEU A 136 -18.63 -10.49 -22.45
CA LEU A 136 -19.75 -9.59 -22.71
C LEU A 136 -19.81 -9.19 -24.19
N GLU A 137 -18.68 -8.83 -24.79
CA GLU A 137 -18.63 -8.49 -26.22
C GLU A 137 -18.97 -9.68 -27.11
N LYS A 138 -18.52 -10.89 -26.76
CA LYS A 138 -18.93 -12.13 -27.44
C LYS A 138 -20.43 -12.39 -27.31
N ALA A 139 -21.01 -12.15 -26.13
CA ALA A 139 -22.43 -12.34 -25.89
C ALA A 139 -23.27 -11.35 -26.73
N LYS A 140 -22.89 -10.07 -26.76
CA LYS A 140 -23.55 -9.06 -27.61
C LYS A 140 -23.47 -9.41 -29.09
N ALA A 141 -22.30 -9.84 -29.58
CA ALA A 141 -22.14 -10.24 -30.97
C ALA A 141 -22.99 -11.47 -31.32
N HIS A 142 -23.11 -12.42 -30.38
CA HIS A 142 -23.99 -13.58 -30.54
C HIS A 142 -25.46 -13.16 -30.56
N GLU A 143 -25.89 -12.30 -29.63
CA GLU A 143 -27.24 -11.75 -29.56
C GLU A 143 -27.62 -11.06 -30.89
N GLU A 144 -26.76 -10.18 -31.41
CA GLU A 144 -27.02 -9.48 -32.66
C GLU A 144 -27.17 -10.46 -33.83
N LYS A 145 -26.28 -11.44 -33.94
CA LYS A 145 -26.38 -12.50 -34.95
C LYS A 145 -27.67 -13.31 -34.82
N THR A 146 -28.13 -13.58 -33.59
CA THR A 146 -29.40 -14.28 -33.37
C THR A 146 -30.60 -13.43 -33.78
N LYS A 147 -30.58 -12.11 -33.51
CA LYS A 147 -31.61 -11.18 -33.96
C LYS A 147 -31.69 -11.11 -35.49
N GLU A 148 -30.55 -10.97 -36.17
CA GLU A 148 -30.48 -10.99 -37.63
C GLU A 148 -31.05 -12.30 -38.20
N THR A 149 -30.69 -13.43 -37.59
CA THR A 149 -31.18 -14.75 -38.01
C THR A 149 -32.68 -14.90 -37.81
N LEU A 150 -33.22 -14.40 -36.69
CA LEU A 150 -34.64 -14.45 -36.38
C LEU A 150 -35.44 -13.56 -37.33
N ALA A 151 -34.96 -12.33 -37.59
CA ALA A 151 -35.55 -11.42 -38.56
C ALA A 151 -35.59 -12.02 -39.97
N ALA A 152 -34.51 -12.68 -40.40
CA ALA A 152 -34.47 -13.38 -41.67
C ALA A 152 -35.50 -14.54 -41.75
N LYS A 153 -35.66 -15.31 -40.67
CA LYS A 153 -36.68 -16.38 -40.59
C LYS A 153 -38.10 -15.82 -40.62
N LEU A 154 -38.38 -14.75 -39.89
CA LEU A 154 -39.68 -14.06 -39.93
C LEU A 154 -40.01 -13.59 -41.34
N ALA A 155 -39.08 -12.90 -42.01
CA ALA A 155 -39.28 -12.43 -43.38
C ALA A 155 -39.52 -13.59 -44.37
N ALA A 156 -38.77 -14.69 -44.23
CA ALA A 156 -38.95 -15.87 -45.07
C ALA A 156 -40.33 -16.52 -44.87
N GLU A 157 -40.77 -16.65 -43.63
CA GLU A 157 -42.05 -17.26 -43.28
C GLU A 157 -43.25 -16.38 -43.71
N GLN A 158 -43.13 -15.05 -43.59
CA GLN A 158 -44.10 -14.10 -44.12
C GLN A 158 -44.25 -14.24 -45.63
N LYS A 159 -43.14 -14.26 -46.36
CA LYS A 159 -43.15 -14.43 -47.82
C LYS A 159 -43.74 -15.78 -48.24
N ALA A 160 -43.43 -16.85 -47.52
CA ALA A 160 -44.01 -18.17 -47.78
C ALA A 160 -45.53 -18.17 -47.59
N ARG A 161 -46.01 -17.52 -46.53
CA ARG A 161 -47.44 -17.35 -46.29
C ARG A 161 -48.14 -16.54 -47.37
N GLU A 162 -47.57 -15.40 -47.79
CA GLU A 162 -48.12 -14.58 -48.88
C GLU A 162 -48.26 -15.37 -50.18
N LEU A 163 -47.25 -16.20 -50.52
CA LEU A 163 -47.31 -17.08 -51.68
C LEU A 163 -48.47 -18.09 -51.56
N LYS A 164 -48.65 -18.69 -50.37
CA LYS A 164 -49.74 -19.64 -50.12
C LYS A 164 -51.12 -18.98 -50.10
N GLU A 165 -51.23 -17.74 -49.64
CA GLU A 165 -52.47 -16.98 -49.74
C GLU A 165 -52.82 -16.66 -51.20
N ALA A 166 -51.83 -16.35 -52.05
CA ALA A 166 -52.04 -16.20 -53.49
C ALA A 166 -52.46 -17.52 -54.16
N ASP A 167 -51.76 -18.63 -53.89
CA ASP A 167 -52.14 -19.97 -54.39
C ASP A 167 -53.58 -20.33 -53.98
N LEU A 168 -53.95 -20.03 -52.72
CA LEU A 168 -55.29 -20.30 -52.19
C LEU A 168 -56.36 -19.43 -52.88
N ALA A 169 -56.07 -18.17 -53.17
CA ALA A 169 -56.97 -17.29 -53.90
C ALA A 169 -57.23 -17.82 -55.32
N ASP A 170 -56.17 -18.23 -56.03
CA ASP A 170 -56.26 -18.83 -57.36
C ASP A 170 -57.04 -20.15 -57.34
N ALA A 171 -56.76 -21.03 -56.37
CA ALA A 171 -57.47 -22.29 -56.20
C ALA A 171 -58.96 -22.06 -55.87
N THR A 172 -59.30 -21.02 -55.09
CA THR A 172 -60.68 -20.65 -54.78
C THR A 172 -61.42 -20.19 -56.02
N ALA A 173 -60.78 -19.37 -56.86
CA ALA A 173 -61.36 -18.93 -58.13
C ALA A 173 -61.60 -20.11 -59.09
N ARG A 174 -60.67 -21.08 -59.16
CA ARG A 174 -60.84 -22.30 -59.96
C ARG A 174 -61.99 -23.17 -59.45
N PHE A 175 -62.08 -23.36 -58.14
CA PHE A 175 -63.17 -24.14 -57.52
C PHE A 175 -64.54 -23.53 -57.81
N GLU A 176 -64.72 -22.22 -57.64
CA GLU A 176 -65.99 -21.57 -57.95
C GLU A 176 -66.33 -21.66 -59.45
N LYS A 177 -65.34 -21.54 -60.35
CA LYS A 177 -65.55 -21.76 -61.79
C LYS A 177 -65.99 -23.20 -62.11
N GLU A 178 -65.36 -24.20 -61.51
CA GLU A 178 -65.71 -25.61 -61.73
C GLU A 178 -67.10 -25.92 -61.17
N LYS A 179 -67.46 -25.31 -60.03
CA LYS A 179 -68.79 -25.40 -59.41
C LYS A 179 -69.87 -24.78 -60.29
N GLU A 180 -69.62 -23.62 -60.89
CA GLU A 180 -70.50 -23.03 -61.89
C GLU A 180 -70.65 -23.93 -63.12
N THR A 181 -69.55 -24.55 -63.58
CA THR A 181 -69.56 -25.48 -64.72
C THR A 181 -70.39 -26.72 -64.42
N VAL A 182 -70.25 -27.33 -63.23
CA VAL A 182 -71.09 -28.44 -62.78
C VAL A 182 -72.56 -28.01 -62.74
N ALA A 183 -72.87 -26.86 -62.16
CA ALA A 183 -74.24 -26.36 -62.08
C ALA A 183 -74.86 -26.12 -63.47
N GLU A 184 -74.09 -25.62 -64.44
CA GLU A 184 -74.53 -25.45 -65.83
C GLU A 184 -74.77 -26.80 -66.52
N LEU A 185 -73.85 -27.75 -66.38
CA LEU A 185 -73.99 -29.10 -66.96
C LEU A 185 -75.17 -29.85 -66.36
N GLU A 186 -75.41 -29.73 -65.05
CA GLU A 186 -76.59 -30.30 -64.39
C GLU A 186 -77.89 -29.69 -64.90
N ARG A 187 -77.94 -28.37 -65.14
CA ARG A 187 -79.09 -27.71 -65.78
C ARG A 187 -79.30 -28.20 -67.21
N ARG A 188 -78.23 -28.42 -67.98
CA ARG A 188 -78.32 -28.97 -69.35
C ARG A 188 -78.81 -30.42 -69.34
N LEU A 189 -78.30 -31.25 -68.44
CA LEU A 189 -78.76 -32.62 -68.24
C LEU A 189 -80.24 -32.67 -67.83
N ALA A 190 -80.71 -31.75 -66.99
CA ALA A 190 -82.12 -31.65 -66.61
C ALA A 190 -83.04 -31.31 -67.80
N ARG A 191 -82.56 -30.50 -68.76
CA ARG A 191 -83.30 -30.16 -69.99
C ARG A 191 -83.35 -31.31 -71.00
N LEU A 192 -82.37 -32.22 -70.98
CA LEU A 192 -82.32 -33.40 -71.86
C LEU A 192 -83.22 -34.55 -71.39
N LYS A 193 -83.89 -34.43 -70.23
CA LYS A 193 -84.85 -35.43 -69.73
C LYS A 193 -86.27 -35.29 -70.31
N ASP A 194 -86.44 -34.51 -71.37
CA ASP A 194 -87.69 -34.48 -72.16
C ASP A 194 -87.90 -35.84 -72.88
N PRO A 195 -89.15 -36.29 -73.08
CA PRO A 195 -89.48 -37.65 -73.54
C PRO A 195 -89.02 -38.01 -74.98
N ASP A 196 -88.48 -37.06 -75.73
CA ASP A 196 -88.01 -37.23 -77.12
C ASP A 196 -86.47 -37.29 -77.25
N ALA A 197 -85.71 -37.22 -76.14
CA ALA A 197 -84.25 -37.33 -76.17
C ALA A 197 -83.79 -38.79 -76.32
N ASP A 198 -82.74 -39.03 -77.10
CA ASP A 198 -82.14 -40.36 -77.24
C ASP A 198 -81.30 -40.73 -76.01
N ASP A 199 -81.44 -41.98 -75.53
CA ASP A 199 -80.75 -42.49 -74.33
C ASP A 199 -79.22 -42.30 -74.41
N GLU A 200 -78.64 -42.34 -75.61
CA GLU A 200 -77.20 -42.17 -75.84
C GLU A 200 -76.73 -40.74 -75.51
N SER A 201 -77.52 -39.70 -75.85
CA SER A 201 -77.20 -38.32 -75.50
C SER A 201 -77.38 -38.04 -74.00
N VAL A 202 -78.36 -38.69 -73.36
CA VAL A 202 -78.58 -38.57 -71.91
C VAL A 202 -77.42 -39.22 -71.13
N GLU A 203 -76.94 -40.39 -71.55
CA GLU A 203 -75.80 -41.05 -70.92
C GLU A 203 -74.48 -40.30 -71.17
N ALA A 204 -74.25 -39.75 -72.36
CA ALA A 204 -73.10 -38.88 -72.61
C ALA A 204 -73.13 -37.59 -71.74
N ALA A 205 -74.31 -37.00 -71.56
CA ALA A 205 -74.50 -35.84 -70.68
C ALA A 205 -74.28 -36.19 -69.19
N LYS A 206 -74.67 -37.39 -68.73
CA LYS A 206 -74.34 -37.87 -67.38
C LYS A 206 -72.83 -38.05 -67.20
N ALA A 207 -72.17 -38.72 -68.14
CA ALA A 207 -70.73 -38.93 -68.08
C ALA A 207 -69.94 -37.62 -68.01
N THR A 208 -70.39 -36.57 -68.72
CA THR A 208 -69.76 -35.24 -68.65
C THR A 208 -70.02 -34.52 -67.32
N VAL A 209 -71.22 -34.65 -66.73
CA VAL A 209 -71.51 -34.15 -65.37
C VAL A 209 -70.64 -34.86 -64.33
N ASP A 210 -70.52 -36.18 -64.40
CA ASP A 210 -69.73 -36.97 -63.45
C ASP A 210 -68.23 -36.64 -63.56
N ALA A 211 -67.71 -36.44 -64.77
CA ALA A 211 -66.34 -35.97 -64.99
C ALA A 211 -66.10 -34.55 -64.43
N ALA A 212 -67.08 -33.65 -64.55
CA ALA A 212 -66.98 -32.31 -63.97
C ALA A 212 -67.08 -32.32 -62.44
N LYS A 213 -67.89 -33.21 -61.85
CA LYS A 213 -67.94 -33.43 -60.39
C LYS A 213 -66.62 -33.96 -59.85
N ALA A 214 -65.99 -34.91 -60.55
CA ALA A 214 -64.67 -35.41 -60.16
C ALA A 214 -63.61 -34.30 -60.15
N LYS A 215 -63.63 -33.40 -61.16
CA LYS A 215 -62.74 -32.22 -61.18
C LYS A 215 -63.05 -31.22 -60.06
N LEU A 216 -64.32 -31.04 -59.71
CA LEU A 216 -64.72 -30.19 -58.58
C LEU A 216 -64.23 -30.76 -57.25
N GLU A 217 -64.30 -32.07 -57.06
CA GLU A 217 -63.75 -32.76 -55.88
C GLU A 217 -62.22 -32.63 -55.80
N GLU A 218 -61.51 -32.76 -56.92
CA GLU A 218 -60.06 -32.56 -57.00
C GLU A 218 -59.68 -31.10 -56.67
N ALA A 219 -60.44 -30.12 -57.18
CA ALA A 219 -60.26 -28.71 -56.85
C ALA A 219 -60.52 -28.43 -55.37
N ASN A 220 -61.52 -29.08 -54.76
CA ASN A 220 -61.81 -28.96 -53.33
C ASN A 220 -60.68 -29.57 -52.46
N ALA A 221 -60.18 -30.74 -52.83
CA ALA A 221 -59.04 -31.37 -52.14
C ALA A 221 -57.78 -30.50 -52.21
N THR A 222 -57.55 -29.85 -53.36
CA THR A 222 -56.45 -28.89 -53.53
C THR A 222 -56.62 -27.66 -52.62
N LEU A 223 -57.85 -27.14 -52.49
CA LEU A 223 -58.16 -26.03 -51.59
C LEU A 223 -57.90 -26.38 -50.12
N ASP A 224 -58.34 -27.55 -49.67
CA ASP A 224 -58.15 -27.98 -48.28
C ASP A 224 -56.66 -28.18 -47.96
N ALA A 225 -55.89 -28.78 -48.87
CA ALA A 225 -54.44 -28.91 -48.72
C ALA A 225 -53.72 -27.55 -48.62
N LEU A 226 -54.14 -26.56 -49.41
CA LEU A 226 -53.57 -25.20 -49.35
C LEU A 226 -53.96 -24.45 -48.08
N ARG A 227 -55.18 -24.64 -47.56
CA ARG A 227 -55.61 -24.10 -46.27
C ARG A 227 -54.77 -24.64 -45.12
N ASP A 228 -54.53 -25.95 -45.11
CA ASP A 228 -53.70 -26.61 -44.10
C ASP A 228 -52.26 -26.08 -44.11
N GLU A 229 -51.65 -25.91 -45.29
CA GLU A 229 -50.30 -25.35 -45.41
C GLU A 229 -50.23 -23.88 -44.98
N ARG A 230 -51.21 -23.06 -45.37
CA ARG A 230 -51.32 -21.67 -44.90
C ARG A 230 -51.39 -21.61 -43.37
N ASP A 231 -52.19 -22.47 -42.76
CA ASP A 231 -52.38 -22.48 -41.30
C ASP A 231 -51.12 -22.94 -40.56
N LYS A 232 -50.37 -23.90 -41.11
CA LYS A 232 -49.03 -24.27 -40.60
C LYS A 232 -48.06 -23.09 -40.63
N HIS A 233 -48.01 -22.34 -41.74
CA HIS A 233 -47.18 -21.15 -41.84
C HIS A 233 -47.63 -20.04 -40.85
N ALA A 234 -48.94 -19.87 -40.64
CA ALA A 234 -49.46 -18.93 -39.66
C ALA A 234 -49.07 -19.30 -38.21
N MET A 235 -49.10 -20.60 -37.87
CA MET A 235 -48.65 -21.08 -36.57
C MET A 235 -47.15 -20.87 -36.35
N ARG A 236 -46.31 -21.20 -37.34
CA ARG A 236 -44.86 -20.97 -37.27
C ARG A 236 -44.51 -19.49 -37.13
N LEU A 237 -45.23 -18.62 -37.84
CA LEU A 237 -45.07 -17.17 -37.70
C LEU A 237 -45.41 -16.70 -36.27
N ALA A 238 -46.50 -17.21 -35.69
CA ALA A 238 -46.89 -16.88 -34.32
C ALA A 238 -45.87 -17.37 -33.28
N GLU A 239 -45.27 -18.54 -33.48
CA GLU A 239 -44.19 -19.05 -32.64
C GLU A 239 -42.93 -18.17 -32.73
N LEU A 240 -42.52 -17.79 -33.95
CA LEU A 240 -41.36 -16.92 -34.15
C LEU A 240 -41.54 -15.54 -33.49
N HIS A 241 -42.73 -14.93 -33.59
CA HIS A 241 -43.00 -13.66 -32.90
C HIS A 241 -43.06 -13.78 -31.37
N ARG A 242 -43.47 -14.93 -30.82
CA ARG A 242 -43.34 -15.18 -29.37
C ARG A 242 -41.87 -15.22 -28.96
N THR A 243 -41.03 -15.92 -29.72
CA THR A 243 -39.58 -15.97 -29.44
C THR A 243 -38.90 -14.60 -29.55
N GLU A 244 -39.37 -13.73 -30.44
CA GLU A 244 -38.89 -12.35 -30.58
C GLU A 244 -39.29 -11.44 -29.40
N THR A 245 -40.51 -11.62 -28.88
CA THR A 245 -41.04 -10.80 -27.77
C THR A 245 -40.52 -11.22 -26.41
N ASP A 246 -40.26 -12.51 -26.19
CA ASP A 246 -39.66 -13.01 -24.97
C ASP A 246 -38.14 -12.72 -24.93
N GLY A 247 -37.45 -12.78 -26.07
CA GLY A 247 -36.03 -12.39 -26.18
C GLY A 247 -35.73 -10.90 -26.01
N ASN A 248 -36.75 -10.02 -26.08
CA ASN A 248 -36.63 -8.58 -25.83
C ASN A 248 -36.98 -8.16 -24.39
N ARG A 249 -37.40 -9.10 -23.53
CA ARG A 249 -37.81 -8.84 -22.14
C ARG A 249 -36.77 -9.21 -21.08
N GLU A 250 -35.73 -9.97 -21.45
CA GLU A 250 -34.58 -10.28 -20.60
C GLU A 250 -33.47 -9.24 -20.75
#